data_AF-A0A7K4FNT4-F1
#
_entry.id   AF-A0A7K4FNT4-F1
#
_cell.length_a   1.000
_cell.length_b   1.000
_cell.length_c   1.000
_cell.angle_alpha   90.00
_cell.angle_beta   90.00
_cell.angle_gamma   90.00
#
_symmetry.space_group_name_H-M   'P 1'
#
loop_
_entity.id
_entity.type
_entity.pdbx_description
1 polymer ?
#
loop_
_entity_poly.entity_id
_entity_poly.type
_entity_poly.pdbx_seq_one_letter_code
_entity_poly.pdbx_strand_id
1 'polypeptide(L)'
;MEEYAYIIDFLPQGRADDKNFRKSPLILAIGESEFKLLEIIPKVDAVVTVGDKIYIGKSPEKRDKIISIKRRITYKDLTSAAISE
;
A
#
# COMPACT_ATOMS: atom_id res chain seq x y z
N MET A 1 16.88 0.93 1.47
CA MET A 1 15.62 1.35 2.13
C MET A 1 14.78 1.97 1.04
N GLU A 2 13.52 1.57 0.91
CA GLU A 2 12.64 2.12 -0.12
C GLU A 2 12.26 3.57 0.23
N GLU A 3 12.42 4.48 -0.72
CA GLU A 3 11.90 5.85 -0.60
C GLU A 3 10.58 6.04 -1.35
N TYR A 4 10.37 5.28 -2.42
CA TYR A 4 9.16 5.30 -3.24
C TYR A 4 8.63 3.90 -3.47
N ALA A 5 7.33 3.81 -3.75
CA ALA A 5 6.66 2.59 -4.17
C ALA A 5 5.61 2.90 -5.23
N TYR A 6 5.25 1.90 -6.03
CA TYR A 6 4.16 1.96 -7.00
C TYR A 6 2.96 1.21 -6.45
N ILE A 7 1.77 1.80 -6.55
CA ILE A 7 0.51 1.16 -6.16
C ILE A 7 0.18 0.05 -7.16
N ILE A 8 -0.10 -1.15 -6.65
CA ILE A 8 -0.51 -2.32 -7.47
C ILE A 8 -1.93 -2.78 -7.17
N ASP A 9 -2.51 -2.39 -6.03
CA ASP A 9 -3.93 -2.63 -5.74
C ASP A 9 -4.40 -1.67 -4.62
N PHE A 10 -5.71 -1.41 -4.59
CA PHE A 10 -6.36 -0.63 -3.54
C PHE A 10 -7.58 -1.38 -3.00
N LEU A 11 -7.59 -1.55 -1.68
CA LEU A 11 -8.63 -2.26 -0.93
C LEU A 11 -9.37 -1.24 -0.04
N PRO A 12 -10.48 -0.64 -0.50
CA PRO A 12 -11.21 0.39 0.26
C PRO A 12 -11.74 -0.12 1.61
N GLN A 13 -12.04 -1.41 1.67
CA GLN A 13 -12.57 -2.09 2.85
C GLN A 13 -11.51 -2.97 3.55
N GLY A 14 -10.24 -2.76 3.24
CA GLY A 14 -9.14 -3.58 3.75
C GLY A 14 -9.23 -5.03 3.25
N ARG A 15 -8.53 -5.93 3.95
CA ARG A 15 -8.53 -7.34 3.59
C ARG A 15 -9.79 -8.05 4.05
N ALA A 16 -10.28 -8.98 3.22
CA ALA A 16 -11.44 -9.81 3.55
C ALA A 16 -11.18 -10.77 4.72
N ASP A 17 -9.93 -11.21 4.91
CA ASP A 17 -9.49 -12.13 5.95
C ASP A 17 -9.01 -11.43 7.25
N ASP A 18 -9.08 -10.09 7.30
CA ASP A 18 -8.74 -9.36 8.53
C ASP A 18 -9.80 -9.66 9.61
N LYS A 19 -9.38 -10.33 10.67
CA LYS A 19 -10.25 -10.73 11.80
C LYS A 19 -10.75 -9.54 12.62
N ASN A 20 -10.17 -8.36 12.41
CA ASN A 20 -10.62 -7.15 13.07
C ASN A 20 -11.93 -6.65 12.45
N PHE A 21 -12.95 -6.42 13.29
CA PHE A 21 -14.23 -5.87 12.87
C PHE A 21 -14.12 -4.49 12.20
N ARG A 22 -13.04 -3.76 12.47
CA ARG A 22 -12.76 -2.46 11.84
C ARG A 22 -11.98 -2.68 10.54
N LYS A 23 -12.73 -2.72 9.44
CA LYS A 23 -12.21 -2.63 8.09
C LYS A 23 -11.61 -1.25 7.86
N SER A 24 -10.31 -1.21 7.60
CA SER A 24 -9.57 0.02 7.26
C SER A 24 -9.05 -0.09 5.83
N PRO A 25 -9.09 1.00 5.05
CA PRO A 25 -8.58 0.99 3.69
C PRO A 25 -7.09 0.64 3.67
N LEU A 26 -6.67 -0.11 2.65
CA LEU A 26 -5.29 -0.55 2.46
C LEU A 26 -4.87 -0.40 1.01
N ILE A 27 -3.63 0.01 0.80
CA ILE A 27 -2.96 -0.03 -0.49
C ILE A 27 -1.98 -1.21 -0.48
N LEU A 28 -1.93 -1.98 -1.57
CA LEU A 28 -0.82 -2.85 -1.88
C LEU A 28 0.14 -2.12 -2.82
N ALA A 29 1.43 -2.14 -2.51
CA ALA A 29 2.44 -1.46 -3.29
C ALA A 29 3.74 -2.25 -3.40
N ILE A 30 4.51 -1.99 -4.45
CA ILE A 30 5.84 -2.53 -4.68
C ILE A 30 6.88 -1.41 -4.60
N GLY A 31 7.93 -1.62 -3.80
CA GLY A 31 9.04 -0.69 -3.67
C GLY A 31 9.78 -0.47 -4.97
N GLU A 32 10.21 0.77 -5.23
CA GLU A 32 10.88 1.13 -6.49
C GLU A 32 12.30 0.54 -6.60
N SER A 33 13.04 0.42 -5.50
CA SER A 33 14.47 0.09 -5.54
C SER A 33 14.77 -1.37 -5.23
N GLU A 34 14.12 -1.94 -4.21
CA GLU A 34 14.36 -3.32 -3.77
C GLU A 34 13.13 -4.22 -3.99
N PHE A 35 12.12 -3.72 -4.71
CA PHE A 35 10.89 -4.44 -5.06
C PHE A 35 10.18 -5.05 -3.84
N LYS A 36 10.29 -4.39 -2.68
CA LYS A 36 9.61 -4.86 -1.47
C LYS A 36 8.11 -4.68 -1.61
N LEU A 37 7.35 -5.75 -1.38
CA LEU A 37 5.89 -5.68 -1.31
C LEU A 37 5.45 -5.17 0.05
N LEU A 38 4.53 -4.21 0.04
CA LEU A 38 4.12 -3.47 1.23
C LEU A 38 2.60 -3.35 1.29
N GLU A 39 2.07 -3.44 2.50
CA GLU A 39 0.75 -2.91 2.84
C GLU A 39 0.90 -1.52 3.43
N ILE A 40 0.15 -0.58 2.89
CA ILE A 40 0.23 0.83 3.25
C ILE A 40 -1.16 1.33 3.66
N ILE A 41 -1.19 2.15 4.70
CA ILE A 41 -2.40 2.82 5.19
C ILE A 41 -2.50 4.18 4.46
N PRO A 42 -3.53 4.40 3.63
CA PRO A 42 -3.74 5.67 2.96
C PRO A 42 -4.17 6.76 3.97
N LYS A 43 -4.01 8.02 3.60
CA LYS A 43 -4.71 9.11 4.31
C LYS A 43 -6.21 9.01 4.07
N VAL A 44 -6.98 9.57 5.00
CA VAL A 44 -8.42 9.75 4.82
C VAL A 44 -8.65 10.56 3.54
N ASP A 45 -9.59 10.10 2.71
CA ASP A 45 -9.96 10.70 1.42
C ASP A 45 -8.83 10.83 0.39
N ALA A 46 -7.72 10.11 0.56
CA ALA A 46 -6.66 10.07 -0.44
C ALA A 46 -7.18 9.46 -1.75
N VAL A 47 -7.08 10.22 -2.84
CA VAL A 47 -7.30 9.69 -4.19
C VAL A 47 -6.08 8.88 -4.59
N VAL A 48 -6.28 7.58 -4.79
CA VAL A 48 -5.25 6.61 -5.12
C VAL A 48 -5.61 5.89 -6.41
N THR A 49 -4.62 5.68 -7.26
CA THR A 49 -4.78 4.99 -8.54
C THR A 49 -3.69 3.95 -8.68
N VAL A 50 -4.05 2.77 -9.21
CA VAL A 50 -3.06 1.74 -9.54
C VAL A 50 -2.06 2.32 -10.55
N GLY A 51 -0.78 2.05 -10.34
CA GLY A 51 0.34 2.66 -11.07
C GLY A 51 0.87 3.97 -10.48
N ASP A 52 0.19 4.58 -9.50
CA ASP A 52 0.69 5.78 -8.84
C ASP A 52 2.04 5.52 -8.14
N LYS A 53 3.01 6.42 -8.36
CA LYS A 53 4.22 6.50 -7.54
C LYS A 53 3.94 7.29 -6.26
N ILE A 54 4.22 6.69 -5.11
CA ILE A 54 4.01 7.29 -3.79
C ILE A 54 5.32 7.34 -3.00
N TYR A 55 5.55 8.43 -2.26
CA TYR A 55 6.66 8.54 -1.33
C TYR A 55 6.35 7.77 -0.03
N ILE A 56 7.23 6.84 0.35
CA ILE A 56 7.13 5.99 1.54
C ILE A 56 8.32 6.16 2.50
N GLY A 57 9.27 7.02 2.14
CA GLY A 57 10.48 7.29 2.91
C GLY A 57 10.23 7.93 4.27
N LYS A 58 11.31 8.27 4.97
CA LYS A 58 11.28 8.66 6.40
C LYS A 58 10.65 10.02 6.66
N SER A 59 10.67 10.95 5.70
CA SER A 59 10.10 12.30 5.81
C SER A 59 8.58 12.28 5.75
N PRO A 60 7.84 12.36 6.88
CA PRO A 60 6.39 12.27 6.87
C PRO A 60 5.73 13.43 6.11
N GLU A 61 6.39 14.59 6.06
CA GLU A 61 5.95 15.79 5.34
C GLU A 61 5.88 15.61 3.82
N LYS A 62 6.61 14.64 3.26
CA LYS A 62 6.58 14.31 1.82
C LYS A 62 5.54 13.23 1.48
N ARG A 63 4.86 12.67 2.49
CA ARG A 63 3.86 11.61 2.27
C ARG A 63 2.52 12.24 1.97
N ASP A 64 2.21 12.44 0.71
CA ASP A 64 0.99 13.15 0.31
C ASP A 64 -0.27 12.29 0.44
N LYS A 65 -0.21 11.04 -0.02
CA LYS A 65 -1.35 10.11 -0.10
C LYS A 65 -1.44 9.08 1.03
N ILE A 66 -0.40 8.94 1.84
CA ILE A 66 -0.26 7.83 2.79
C ILE A 66 0.01 8.32 4.22
N ILE A 67 -0.40 7.52 5.20
CA ILE A 67 -0.09 7.75 6.61
C ILE A 67 1.19 6.99 6.98
N SER A 68 1.17 5.67 6.79
CA SER A 68 2.25 4.80 7.22
C SER A 68 2.24 3.47 6.47
N ILE A 69 3.38 2.78 6.51
CA ILE A 69 3.49 1.38 6.09
C ILE A 69 2.94 0.52 7.24
N LYS A 70 1.93 -0.30 6.97
CA LYS A 70 1.35 -1.25 7.94
C LYS A 70 2.31 -2.40 8.20
N ARG A 71 2.78 -3.05 7.12
CA ARG A 71 3.72 -4.18 7.17
C ARG A 71 4.32 -4.46 5.80
N ARG A 72 5.45 -5.20 5.80
CA ARG A 72 5.93 -5.91 4.60
C ARG A 72 5.09 -7.16 4.39
N ILE A 73 4.84 -7.49 3.12
CA ILE A 73 4.14 -8.71 2.73
C ILE A 73 4.99 -9.52 1.73
N THR A 74 4.56 -10.73 1.42
CA THR A 74 5.14 -11.60 0.42
C THR A 74 4.22 -11.74 -0.79
N TYR A 75 4.72 -12.32 -1.87
CA TYR A 75 3.92 -12.56 -3.08
C TYR A 75 2.64 -13.38 -2.80
N LYS A 76 2.69 -14.31 -1.85
CA LYS A 76 1.54 -15.15 -1.45
C LYS A 76 0.42 -14.36 -0.78
N ASP A 77 0.73 -13.17 -0.25
CA ASP A 77 -0.24 -12.31 0.40
C ASP A 77 -0.91 -11.34 -0.59
N LEU A 78 -0.49 -11.32 -1.86
CA LEU A 78 -1.11 -10.47 -2.87
C LEU A 78 -2.52 -10.94 -3.20
N THR A 79 -3.37 -10.00 -3.59
CA THR A 79 -4.69 -10.31 -4.16
C THR A 79 -4.53 -10.80 -5.59
N SER A 80 -5.55 -11.46 -6.12
CA SER A 80 -5.53 -11.86 -7.54
C SER A 80 -5.43 -10.67 -8.49
N ALA A 81 -6.01 -9.51 -8.11
CA ALA A 81 -5.86 -8.26 -8.85
C ALA A 81 -4.41 -7.78 -8.83
N ALA A 82 -3.78 -7.67 -7.66
CA ALA A 82 -2.38 -7.23 -7.53
C ALA A 82 -1.37 -8.14 -8.23
N ILE A 83 -1.70 -9.42 -8.46
CA ILE A 83 -0.85 -10.36 -9.21
C ILE A 83 -0.90 -10.09 -10.73
N SER A 84 -1.99 -9.50 -11.21
CA SER A 84 -2.22 -9.26 -12.64
C SER A 84 -1.65 -7.93 -13.14
N GLU A 85 -1.23 -7.04 -12.23
CA GLU A 85 -0.64 -5.73 -12.51
C GLU A 85 0.89 -5.82 -12.51
#